data_AF-A0A961X2E4-F1
#
_entry.id   AF-A0A961X2E4-F1
#
_cell.length_a   1.000
_cell.length_b   1.000
_cell.length_c   1.000
_cell.angle_alpha   90.00
_cell.angle_beta   90.00
_cell.angle_gamma   90.00
#
_symmetry.space_group_name_H-M   'P 1'
#
loop_
_entity.id
_entity.type
_entity.pdbx_description
1 polymer ?
#
loop_
_entity_poly.entity_id
_entity_poly.type
_entity_poly.pdbx_seq_one_letter_code
_entity_poly.pdbx_strand_id
1 'polypeptide(L)' 'AVGELRRLVSRFEDSRDLRAMGGYASGSDPELDKAIEVVPKLYGVLSQRLDEAPSADGFREIANAIV' A
#
# COMPACT_ATOMS: atom_id res chain seq x y z
N ALA A 1 8.51 9.49 -6.13
CA ALA A 1 7.20 8.81 -6.27
C ALA A 1 7.34 7.28 -6.27
N VAL A 2 7.71 6.62 -7.38
CA VAL A 2 7.72 5.13 -7.44
C VAL A 2 8.65 4.46 -6.42
N GLY A 3 9.86 4.99 -6.22
CA GLY A 3 10.80 4.44 -5.25
C GLY A 3 10.32 4.52 -3.79
N GLU A 4 9.48 5.51 -3.47
CA GLU A 4 8.88 5.64 -2.14
C GLU A 4 7.76 4.60 -1.94
N LEU A 5 6.87 4.43 -2.93
CA LEU A 5 5.84 3.40 -2.88
C LEU A 5 6.44 1.99 -2.73
N ARG A 6 7.54 1.71 -3.43
CA ARG A 6 8.26 0.42 -3.27
C ARG A 6 8.81 0.22 -1.86
N ARG A 7 9.32 1.27 -1.20
CA ARG A 7 9.77 1.19 0.19
C ARG A 7 8.61 0.93 1.15
N LEU A 8 7.48 1.63 0.97
CA LEU A 8 6.28 1.41 1.78
C LEU A 8 5.76 -0.02 1.62
N VAL A 9 5.72 -0.55 0.40
CA VAL A 9 5.35 -1.94 0.13
C VAL A 9 6.29 -2.91 0.86
N SER A 10 7.61 -2.73 0.75
CA SER A 10 8.58 -3.56 1.48
C SER A 10 8.31 -3.52 2.99
N ARG A 11 8.20 -2.33 3.57
CA ARG A 11 7.96 -2.15 5.01
C ARG A 11 6.65 -2.80 5.46
N PHE A 12 5.60 -2.70 4.64
CA PHE A 12 4.30 -3.33 4.90
C PHE A 12 4.40 -4.86 4.89
N GLU A 13 5.07 -5.45 3.90
CA GLU A 13 5.22 -6.90 3.81
C GLU A 13 6.15 -7.45 4.92
N ASP A 14 7.29 -6.80 5.15
CA ASP A 14 8.28 -7.20 6.16
C ASP A 14 7.71 -7.17 7.60
N SER A 15 6.68 -6.35 7.84
CA SER A 15 6.01 -6.23 9.15
C SER A 15 4.82 -7.16 9.33
N ARG A 16 4.46 -7.99 8.34
CA ARG A 16 3.21 -8.78 8.36
C ARG A 16 3.07 -9.64 9.62
N ASP A 17 4.11 -10.39 9.98
CA ASP A 17 4.07 -11.29 11.13
C ASP A 17 4.03 -10.52 12.45
N LEU A 18 4.81 -9.44 12.56
CA LEU A 18 4.78 -8.54 13.71
C LEU A 18 3.39 -7.92 13.92
N ARG A 19 2.74 -7.48 12.83
CA ARG A 19 1.37 -6.96 12.87
C ARG A 19 0.36 -8.04 13.25
N ALA A 20 0.49 -9.24 12.70
CA ALA A 20 -0.40 -10.37 13.01
C ALA A 20 -0.34 -10.81 14.47
N MET A 21 0.82 -10.71 15.11
CA MET A 21 1.00 -10.97 16.55
C MET A 21 0.53 -9.82 17.45
N GLY A 22 0.03 -8.71 16.89
CA GLY A 22 -0.37 -7.53 17.65
C GLY A 22 0.81 -6.67 18.13
N GLY A 23 2.01 -6.89 17.58
CA GLY A 23 3.22 -6.11 17.92
C GLY A 23 3.30 -4.74 17.26
N TYR A 24 2.25 -4.31 16.55
CA TYR A 24 2.16 -2.99 15.96
C TYR A 24 1.60 -1.97 16.95
N ALA A 25 2.34 -0.88 17.16
CA ALA A 25 1.92 0.27 17.94
C ALA A 25 2.08 1.54 17.09
N SER A 26 0.96 2.25 16.88
CA SER A 26 0.95 3.51 16.12
C SER A 26 1.92 4.53 16.72
N GLY A 27 2.64 5.26 15.86
CA GLY A 27 3.61 6.28 16.23
C GLY A 27 5.00 5.74 16.60
N SER A 28 5.16 4.42 16.72
CA SER A 28 6.47 3.81 17.02
C SER A 28 7.35 3.67 15.78
N ASP A 29 6.73 3.56 14.61
CA ASP A 29 7.40 3.48 13.31
C ASP A 29 6.59 4.29 12.28
N PRO A 30 6.98 5.55 12.02
CA PRO A 30 6.27 6.42 11.08
C PRO A 30 6.24 5.89 9.65
N GLU A 31 7.23 5.08 9.24
CA GLU A 31 7.26 4.49 7.91
C GLU A 31 6.26 3.34 7.82
N LEU A 32 6.20 2.49 8.85
CA LEU A 32 5.19 1.44 8.94
C LEU A 32 3.77 2.01 9.06
N ASP A 33 3.58 3.07 9.84
CA ASP A 33 2.29 3.76 9.95
C ASP A 33 1.79 4.20 8.57
N LYS A 34 2.65 4.88 7.81
CA LYS A 34 2.34 5.31 6.44
C LYS A 34 2.13 4.11 5.51
N ALA A 35 2.90 3.04 5.67
CA ALA A 35 2.77 1.84 4.87
C ALA A 35 1.43 1.12 5.12
N ILE A 36 0.97 1.03 6.37
CA ILE A 36 -0.33 0.46 6.74
C ILE A 36 -1.48 1.26 6.13
N GLU A 37 -1.35 2.58 6.01
CA GLU A 37 -2.37 3.41 5.40
C GLU A 37 -2.38 3.30 3.86
N VAL A 38 -1.21 3.35 3.23
CA VAL A 38 -1.08 3.53 1.77
C VAL A 38 -1.13 2.20 1.02
N VAL A 39 -0.45 1.16 1.51
CA VAL A 39 -0.25 -0.09 0.76
C VAL A 39 -1.56 -0.86 0.48
N PRO A 40 -2.52 -0.97 1.42
CA PRO A 40 -3.80 -1.59 1.13
C PRO A 40 -4.58 -0.90 -0.01
N LYS A 41 -4.57 0.44 -0.04
CA LYS A 41 -5.22 1.22 -1.11
C LYS A 41 -4.52 1.01 -2.45
N LEU A 42 -3.19 0.98 -2.44
CA LEU A 42 -2.38 0.68 -3.62
C LEU A 42 -2.70 -0.72 -4.18
N TYR A 43 -2.77 -1.74 -3.33
CA TYR A 43 -3.15 -3.09 -3.76
C TYR A 43 -4.57 -3.17 -4.31
N GLY A 44 -5.50 -2.36 -3.78
CA GLY A 44 -6.84 -2.23 -4.34
C GLY A 44 -6.83 -1.78 -5.79
N VAL A 45 -6.02 -0.77 -6.15
CA VAL A 45 -5.93 -0.26 -7.53
C VAL A 45 -5.11 -1.16 -8.44
N LEU A 46 -4.07 -1.83 -7.91
CA LEU A 46 -3.26 -2.76 -8.70
C LEU A 46 -3.99 -4.08 -8.99
N SER A 47 -5.04 -4.39 -8.23
CA SER A 47 -5.85 -5.59 -8.44
C SER A 47 -6.95 -5.29 -9.46
N GLN A 48 -6.98 -6.07 -10.52
CA GLN A 48 -8.00 -5.97 -11.56
C GLN A 48 -8.63 -7.34 -11.80
N ARG A 49 -9.96 -7.40 -11.84
CA ARG A 49 -10.70 -8.62 -12.17
C ARG A 49 -10.68 -8.89 -13.68
N LEU A 50 -10.88 -10.15 -14.05
CA LEU A 50 -10.91 -10.56 -15.45
C LEU A 50 -12.04 -9.91 -16.27
N ASP A 51 -13.11 -9.49 -15.61
CA ASP A 51 -14.28 -8.84 -16.21
C ASP A 51 -14.23 -7.30 -16.17
N GLU A 52 -13.15 -6.71 -15.64
CA GLU A 52 -12.97 -5.27 -15.59
C GLU A 52 -12.28 -4.73 -16.86
N ALA A 53 -12.72 -3.57 -17.32
CA ALA A 53 -12.05 -2.88 -18.42
C ALA A 53 -10.64 -2.44 -17.99
N PRO A 54 -9.65 -2.47 -18.89
CA PRO A 54 -8.30 -1.98 -18.60
C PRO A 54 -8.34 -0.52 -18.14
N SER A 55 -7.49 -0.21 -17.16
CA SER A 55 -7.28 1.16 -16.67
C SER A 55 -6.93 2.09 -17.83
N ALA A 56 -7.60 3.24 -17.91
CA ALA A 56 -7.33 4.25 -18.93
C ALA A 56 -6.06 5.07 -18.60
N ASP A 57 -5.80 5.32 -17.31
CA ASP A 57 -4.60 6.00 -16.81
C ASP A 57 -4.25 5.49 -15.41
N GLY A 58 -3.38 4.48 -15.37
CA GLY A 58 -3.04 3.81 -14.12
C GLY A 58 -2.30 4.72 -13.14
N PHE A 59 -1.55 5.71 -13.61
CA PHE A 59 -0.88 6.65 -12.71
C PHE A 59 -1.87 7.59 -12.03
N ARG A 60 -2.89 8.04 -12.76
CA ARG A 60 -3.98 8.84 -12.19
C ARG A 60 -4.80 8.06 -11.19
N GLU A 61 -5.14 6.81 -11.52
CA GLU A 61 -5.90 5.92 -10.63
C GLU A 61 -5.13 5.64 -9.34
N ILE A 62 -3.83 5.34 -9.44
CA ILE A 62 -2.96 5.17 -8.26
C ILE A 62 -2.90 6.46 -7.45
N ALA A 63 -2.71 7.62 -8.09
CA ALA A 63 -2.64 8.91 -7.39
C ALA A 63 -3.95 9.22 -6.62
N ASN A 64 -5.11 8.96 -7.21
CA ASN A 64 -6.41 9.19 -6.56
C ASN A 64 -6.66 8.25 -5.38
N ALA A 65 -6.04 7.07 -5.35
CA ALA A 65 -6.24 6.11 -4.27
C ALA A 65 -5.34 6.34 -3.06
N ILE A 66 -4.19 7.01 -3.24
CA ILE A 66 -3.19 7.20 -2.18
C ILE A 66 -3.14 8.63 -1.63
N VAL A 67 -3.74 9.60 -2.32
CA VAL A 67 -3.88 11.01 -1.91
C VAL A 67 -5.24 11.22 -1.25
#